data_AF-A0A2V1ABC2-F1
#
_entry.id   AF-A0A2V1ABC2-F1
#
_cell.length_a   1.000
_cell.length_b   1.000
_cell.length_c   1.000
_cell.angle_alpha   90.00
_cell.angle_beta   90.00
_cell.angle_gamma   90.00
#
_symmetry.space_group_name_H-M   'P 1'
#
loop_
_entity.id
_entity.type
_entity.pdbx_description
1 polymer ?
#
loop_
_entity_poly.entity_id
_entity_poly.type
_entity_poly.pdbx_seq_one_letter_code
_entity_poly.pdbx_strand_id
1 'polypeptide(L)'
;MVPCSDHLEEIDRSEPEPPLSGPPNGTSSPKKPKPSFHYDPDLFAKCKTYLEKKNYHGLALIARQKGIPPFLRFKVWPMLLKHHPYVLNPFLQPDRQPDSDENSESSESDELELKRKIRKDLRRYMHRVASPSDEPLSETESRLFDTLEKSVHKFIVKWGRIIKYDSSLSWFALGLAEWFPPIPHTSWVLLGRDVLSANNTHIGCVFDDYQEYIHSSPGLDSYLKDLVQDENISNMSFHEVYERLVLILLHSPESANKRDPSTLVKIDKSTLPINGGTIEERVSFFIYVFQILLPELSEYFSEEQILNKFGAHDDEWLIWWLKFCGAKVWSRVDRGRVWDLLVGWRLQSKKSENNKHYYSDKLNISDQLLDKLGPDVFWTVDYEEDQPASPTLTKRDSFKDLMSELHIEPPGSNDSSGLESMSNNDLPPQRNHNSTSSSSSGSTSPSLSPSSECSSNSSCSDDGPVIPFSKIDMHIELLFVCLALLQAKGNTLVELDQHEIRTYLSRLPAKSFKASDKYKQYQEQKDKEKGAAPPDTGFRYDYMDSIIYEAGELWRKWLWREQTS
;
A
#
# COMPACT_ATOMS: atom_id res chain seq x y z
N MET A 1 -42.73 -46.12 -58.67
CA MET A 1 -43.49 -47.00 -57.74
C MET A 1 -42.64 -47.26 -56.51
N VAL A 2 -43.26 -47.64 -55.39
CA VAL A 2 -42.70 -47.73 -54.03
C VAL A 2 -43.50 -48.82 -53.29
N PRO A 3 -42.96 -49.62 -52.33
CA PRO A 3 -41.56 -49.98 -52.02
C PRO A 3 -41.32 -51.52 -51.99
N CYS A 4 -40.08 -51.93 -51.68
CA CYS A 4 -39.69 -52.92 -50.65
C CYS A 4 -38.15 -53.08 -50.74
N SER A 5 -37.37 -52.72 -49.72
CA SER A 5 -37.15 -53.41 -48.42
C SER A 5 -36.17 -54.57 -48.51
N ASP A 6 -34.93 -54.35 -48.06
CA ASP A 6 -34.28 -55.22 -47.05
C ASP A 6 -33.05 -54.52 -46.41
N HIS A 7 -32.58 -55.07 -45.29
CA HIS A 7 -31.58 -54.46 -44.40
C HIS A 7 -30.12 -54.70 -44.80
N LEU A 8 -29.24 -53.77 -44.40
CA LEU A 8 -27.90 -54.08 -43.90
C LEU A 8 -27.58 -53.20 -42.66
N GLU A 9 -26.57 -53.62 -41.90
CA GLU A 9 -26.30 -53.15 -40.53
C GLU A 9 -25.31 -51.98 -40.48
N GLU A 10 -25.45 -51.10 -39.49
CA GLU A 10 -24.36 -50.23 -39.03
C GLU A 10 -24.37 -50.18 -37.49
N ILE A 11 -23.19 -50.07 -36.88
CA ILE A 11 -22.95 -50.51 -35.49
C ILE A 11 -22.97 -49.33 -34.51
N ASP A 12 -23.99 -49.27 -33.65
CA ASP A 12 -23.96 -48.44 -32.44
C ASP A 12 -23.11 -49.10 -31.33
N ARG A 13 -22.44 -48.28 -30.53
CA ARG A 13 -21.70 -48.68 -29.32
C ARG A 13 -22.05 -47.74 -28.17
N SER A 14 -23.22 -47.99 -27.59
CA SER A 14 -23.64 -47.40 -26.33
C SER A 14 -22.89 -48.04 -25.14
N GLU A 15 -22.32 -47.22 -24.26
CA GLU A 15 -21.89 -47.61 -22.90
C GLU A 15 -22.80 -46.93 -21.85
N PRO A 16 -22.92 -47.51 -20.63
CA PRO A 16 -24.23 -47.55 -19.95
C PRO A 16 -24.51 -46.42 -18.95
N GLU A 17 -25.80 -46.10 -18.77
CA GLU A 17 -26.29 -45.29 -17.65
C GLU A 17 -26.20 -46.05 -16.30
N PRO A 18 -25.81 -45.37 -15.19
CA PRO A 18 -25.95 -45.90 -13.84
C PRO A 18 -27.41 -45.78 -13.32
N PRO A 19 -27.84 -46.63 -12.37
CA PRO A 19 -29.27 -46.84 -12.10
C PRO A 19 -29.94 -45.75 -11.24
N LEU A 20 -31.17 -45.40 -11.64
CA LEU A 20 -32.12 -44.60 -10.86
C LEU A 20 -32.41 -45.24 -9.48
N SER A 21 -32.29 -44.48 -8.40
CA SER A 21 -32.65 -44.96 -7.06
C SER A 21 -33.07 -43.84 -6.09
N GLY A 22 -34.27 -44.00 -5.51
CA GLY A 22 -34.69 -43.36 -4.25
C GLY A 22 -35.19 -41.90 -4.29
N PRO A 23 -36.18 -41.53 -3.45
CA PRO A 23 -36.53 -40.13 -3.20
C PRO A 23 -35.51 -39.47 -2.25
N PRO A 24 -35.32 -38.14 -2.34
CA PRO A 24 -34.29 -37.44 -1.56
C PRO A 24 -34.71 -37.25 -0.09
N ASN A 25 -34.23 -38.13 0.79
CA ASN A 25 -34.12 -37.79 2.21
C ASN A 25 -33.07 -36.69 2.40
N GLY A 26 -33.38 -35.68 3.21
CA GLY A 26 -32.66 -34.41 3.25
C GLY A 26 -31.19 -34.52 3.65
N THR A 27 -30.29 -34.50 2.67
CA THR A 27 -28.85 -34.31 2.88
C THR A 27 -28.53 -32.82 2.87
N SER A 28 -27.92 -32.33 3.96
CA SER A 28 -27.39 -30.96 4.00
C SER A 28 -26.31 -30.81 2.93
N SER A 29 -26.45 -29.82 2.05
CA SER A 29 -25.40 -29.51 1.08
C SER A 29 -24.09 -29.18 1.82
N PRO A 30 -22.93 -29.65 1.33
CA PRO A 30 -21.65 -29.44 2.01
C PRO A 30 -21.37 -27.93 2.05
N LYS A 31 -21.50 -27.34 3.25
CA LYS A 31 -21.14 -25.94 3.48
C LYS A 31 -19.67 -25.77 3.07
N LYS A 32 -19.45 -25.02 1.99
CA LYS A 32 -18.10 -24.62 1.56
C LYS A 32 -17.41 -24.01 2.79
N PRO A 33 -16.19 -24.46 3.15
CA PRO A 33 -15.53 -23.95 4.34
C PRO A 33 -15.39 -22.42 4.22
N LYS A 34 -15.93 -21.69 5.19
CA LYS A 34 -15.65 -20.26 5.32
C LYS A 34 -14.16 -20.10 5.68
N PRO A 35 -13.47 -19.08 5.15
CA PRO A 35 -12.13 -18.76 5.63
C PRO A 35 -12.23 -18.26 7.07
N SER A 36 -11.51 -18.91 7.99
CA SER A 36 -11.51 -18.52 9.40
C SER A 36 -10.58 -17.32 9.63
N PHE A 37 -11.17 -16.17 9.93
CA PHE A 37 -10.45 -14.97 10.38
C PHE A 37 -9.69 -15.25 11.68
N HIS A 38 -8.45 -14.75 11.76
CA HIS A 38 -7.59 -14.90 12.92
C HIS A 38 -6.90 -13.56 13.24
N TYR A 39 -6.82 -13.21 14.52
CA TYR A 39 -6.14 -12.02 15.01
C TYR A 39 -5.62 -12.29 16.42
N ASP A 40 -4.40 -11.83 16.72
CA ASP A 40 -3.74 -12.10 18.00
C ASP A 40 -4.57 -11.58 19.18
N PRO A 41 -4.88 -12.41 20.20
CA PRO A 41 -5.74 -12.01 21.32
C PRO A 41 -5.20 -10.83 22.15
N ASP A 42 -3.88 -10.71 22.30
CA ASP A 42 -3.28 -9.64 23.10
C ASP A 42 -3.27 -8.31 22.33
N LEU A 43 -2.99 -8.35 21.03
CA LEU A 43 -3.17 -7.21 20.13
C LEU A 43 -4.65 -6.78 20.07
N PHE A 44 -5.58 -7.72 20.06
CA PHE A 44 -7.01 -7.44 20.11
C PHE A 44 -7.40 -6.74 21.43
N ALA A 45 -6.99 -7.30 22.58
CA ALA A 45 -7.24 -6.72 23.90
C ALA A 45 -6.61 -5.31 24.04
N LYS A 46 -5.43 -5.10 23.45
CA LYS A 46 -4.76 -3.79 23.42
C LYS A 46 -5.48 -2.79 22.52
N CYS A 47 -5.94 -3.21 21.34
CA CYS A 47 -6.74 -2.41 20.42
C CYS A 47 -8.04 -1.93 21.11
N LYS A 48 -8.76 -2.84 21.79
CA LYS A 48 -9.90 -2.49 22.65
C LYS A 48 -9.54 -1.48 23.74
N THR A 49 -8.46 -1.74 24.48
CA THR A 49 -7.95 -0.84 25.55
C THR A 49 -7.63 0.56 25.02
N TYR A 50 -7.06 0.67 23.82
CA TYR A 50 -6.77 1.96 23.19
C TYR A 50 -8.03 2.66 22.66
N LEU A 51 -9.02 1.92 22.14
CA LEU A 51 -10.29 2.47 21.71
C LEU A 51 -11.07 3.09 22.88
N GLU A 52 -11.17 2.37 24.00
CA GLU A 52 -11.80 2.83 25.24
C GLU A 52 -11.08 4.06 25.83
N LYS A 53 -9.75 4.05 25.85
CA LYS A 53 -8.92 5.16 26.35
C LYS A 53 -8.71 6.29 25.33
N LYS A 54 -9.29 6.18 24.13
CA LYS A 54 -9.11 7.10 23.00
C LYS A 54 -7.63 7.36 22.62
N ASN A 55 -6.77 6.37 22.81
CA ASN A 55 -5.35 6.43 22.43
C ASN A 55 -5.20 6.24 20.91
N TYR A 56 -5.49 7.29 20.16
CA TYR A 56 -5.43 7.31 18.70
C TYR A 56 -4.00 7.06 18.17
N HIS A 57 -2.95 7.44 18.89
CA HIS A 57 -1.56 7.09 18.52
C HIS A 57 -1.28 5.59 18.66
N GLY A 58 -1.82 4.95 19.71
CA GLY A 58 -1.76 3.51 19.89
C GLY A 58 -2.51 2.74 18.80
N LEU A 59 -3.70 3.22 18.44
CA LEU A 59 -4.46 2.66 17.31
C LEU A 59 -3.76 2.88 15.97
N ALA A 60 -3.09 4.02 15.76
CA ALA A 60 -2.39 4.33 14.52
C ALA A 60 -1.23 3.35 14.26
N LEU A 61 -0.48 2.99 15.30
CA LEU A 61 0.59 1.99 15.22
C LEU A 61 0.03 0.59 14.86
N ILE A 62 -1.05 0.16 15.52
CA ILE A 62 -1.70 -1.14 15.24
C ILE A 62 -2.22 -1.18 13.79
N ALA A 63 -2.96 -0.15 13.37
CA ALA A 63 -3.51 -0.05 12.01
C ALA A 63 -2.42 -0.19 10.94
N ARG A 64 -1.30 0.49 11.17
CA ARG A 64 -0.15 0.48 10.28
C ARG A 64 0.50 -0.91 10.20
N GLN A 65 0.95 -1.44 11.33
CA GLN A 65 1.81 -2.64 11.36
C GLN A 65 1.05 -3.97 11.17
N LYS A 66 -0.17 -4.09 11.71
CA LYS A 66 -0.95 -5.35 11.73
C LYS A 66 -2.39 -5.22 11.23
N GLY A 67 -2.79 -4.03 10.78
CA GLY A 67 -4.18 -3.77 10.39
C GLY A 67 -5.14 -3.70 11.59
N ILE A 68 -6.33 -3.20 11.34
CA ILE A 68 -7.41 -3.13 12.33
C ILE A 68 -8.33 -4.34 12.16
N PRO A 69 -8.76 -5.01 13.25
CA PRO A 69 -9.79 -6.05 13.18
C PRO A 69 -10.98 -5.54 12.38
N PRO A 70 -11.40 -6.18 11.28
CA PRO A 70 -12.27 -5.53 10.29
C PRO A 70 -13.59 -5.02 10.87
N PHE A 71 -14.16 -5.75 11.83
CA PHE A 71 -15.36 -5.40 12.58
C PHE A 71 -15.19 -4.27 13.62
N LEU A 72 -13.98 -3.73 13.83
CA LEU A 72 -13.72 -2.53 14.65
C LEU A 72 -13.41 -1.28 13.81
N ARG A 73 -13.16 -1.40 12.49
CA ARG A 73 -12.86 -0.26 11.60
C ARG A 73 -13.89 0.85 11.73
N PHE A 74 -15.17 0.51 11.90
CA PHE A 74 -16.27 1.47 12.03
C PHE A 74 -16.19 2.43 13.22
N LYS A 75 -15.37 2.14 14.26
CA LYS A 75 -15.05 3.10 15.33
C LYS A 75 -13.59 3.55 15.34
N VAL A 76 -12.66 2.68 14.95
CA VAL A 76 -11.23 3.00 14.89
C VAL A 76 -10.92 4.02 13.80
N TRP A 77 -11.39 3.81 12.55
CA TRP A 77 -11.12 4.74 11.44
C TRP A 77 -11.59 6.16 11.76
N PRO A 78 -12.83 6.43 12.24
CA PRO A 78 -13.22 7.77 12.69
C PRO A 78 -12.24 8.42 13.69
N MET A 79 -11.74 7.65 14.66
CA MET A 79 -10.81 8.18 15.66
C MET A 79 -9.43 8.50 15.09
N LEU A 80 -8.93 7.68 14.15
CA LEU A 80 -7.69 7.92 13.44
C LEU A 80 -7.81 9.11 12.49
N LEU A 81 -8.79 9.07 11.59
CA LEU A 81 -9.10 10.13 10.62
C LEU A 81 -9.26 11.51 11.26
N LYS A 82 -9.82 11.59 12.48
CA LYS A 82 -9.96 12.86 13.21
C LYS A 82 -8.62 13.53 13.57
N HIS A 83 -7.56 12.76 13.77
CA HIS A 83 -6.26 13.24 14.25
C HIS A 83 -5.12 13.01 13.24
N HIS A 84 -5.43 12.51 12.04
CA HIS A 84 -4.45 12.17 11.02
C HIS A 84 -3.71 13.41 10.49
N PRO A 85 -2.37 13.39 10.30
CA PRO A 85 -1.60 14.55 9.85
C PRO A 85 -2.17 15.26 8.60
N TYR A 86 -2.55 14.50 7.57
CA TYR A 86 -3.09 15.03 6.30
C TYR A 86 -4.57 15.47 6.38
N VAL A 87 -5.23 15.26 7.53
CA VAL A 87 -6.56 15.82 7.82
C VAL A 87 -6.44 17.11 8.66
N LEU A 88 -5.40 17.19 9.50
CA LEU A 88 -5.08 18.41 10.26
C LEU A 88 -4.44 19.48 9.36
N ASN A 89 -3.63 19.06 8.38
CA ASN A 89 -3.01 19.93 7.38
C ASN A 89 -3.28 19.37 5.97
N PRO A 90 -4.51 19.49 5.44
CA PRO A 90 -4.86 18.95 4.13
C PRO A 90 -4.25 19.80 3.01
N PHE A 91 -3.60 19.12 2.07
CA PHE A 91 -3.25 19.66 0.76
C PHE A 91 -3.69 18.66 -0.31
N LEU A 92 -4.14 19.19 -1.44
CA LEU A 92 -4.69 18.46 -2.58
C LEU A 92 -4.06 19.03 -3.85
N GLN A 93 -3.64 18.17 -4.79
CA GLN A 93 -3.18 18.62 -6.11
C GLN A 93 -4.39 19.19 -6.89
N PRO A 94 -4.36 20.47 -7.33
CA PRO A 94 -5.45 21.04 -8.11
C PRO A 94 -5.55 20.39 -9.49
N ASP A 95 -6.76 20.26 -10.03
CA ASP A 95 -6.95 19.90 -11.43
C ASP A 95 -6.42 21.03 -12.34
N ARG A 96 -5.65 20.68 -13.39
CA ARG A 96 -4.87 21.64 -14.20
C ARG A 96 -5.75 22.47 -15.14
N GLN A 97 -6.32 23.58 -14.65
CA GLN A 97 -6.62 24.75 -15.49
C GLN A 97 -6.84 26.04 -14.67
N PRO A 98 -5.92 27.02 -14.73
CA PRO A 98 -6.09 28.36 -14.15
C PRO A 98 -6.46 29.41 -15.20
N ASP A 99 -7.29 29.05 -16.20
CA ASP A 99 -7.66 29.92 -17.32
C ASP A 99 -9.10 30.43 -17.21
N SER A 100 -9.28 31.75 -17.35
CA SER A 100 -10.56 32.51 -17.40
C SER A 100 -11.51 32.42 -16.18
N ASP A 101 -11.42 33.43 -15.32
CA ASP A 101 -12.56 34.17 -14.74
C ASP A 101 -13.82 33.40 -14.27
N GLU A 102 -13.67 32.31 -13.48
CA GLU A 102 -14.79 31.70 -12.72
C GLU A 102 -15.25 32.61 -11.55
N ASN A 103 -15.77 33.81 -11.88
CA ASN A 103 -16.67 34.58 -11.01
C ASN A 103 -18.15 34.34 -11.38
N SER A 104 -18.42 33.14 -11.90
CA SER A 104 -19.73 32.60 -12.23
C SER A 104 -20.38 31.99 -10.99
N GLU A 105 -21.55 32.50 -10.61
CA GLU A 105 -22.41 31.83 -9.63
C GLU A 105 -22.83 30.47 -10.21
N SER A 106 -22.51 29.37 -9.53
CA SER A 106 -22.87 28.02 -9.96
C SER A 106 -24.39 27.90 -10.04
N SER A 107 -24.94 27.62 -11.23
CA SER A 107 -26.39 27.64 -11.42
C SER A 107 -27.05 26.41 -10.78
N GLU A 108 -28.35 26.51 -10.47
CA GLU A 108 -29.13 25.36 -10.00
C GLU A 108 -29.09 24.19 -11.00
N SER A 109 -28.91 24.47 -12.29
CA SER A 109 -28.74 23.45 -13.34
C SER A 109 -27.46 22.63 -13.13
N ASP A 110 -26.36 23.27 -12.75
CA ASP A 110 -25.05 22.65 -12.55
C ASP A 110 -25.03 21.77 -11.30
N GLU A 111 -25.66 22.24 -10.21
CA GLU A 111 -25.81 21.45 -8.98
C GLU A 111 -26.72 20.22 -9.22
N LEU A 112 -27.81 20.39 -9.98
CA LEU A 112 -28.67 19.27 -10.41
C LEU A 112 -27.94 18.30 -11.34
N GLU A 113 -27.02 18.78 -12.19
CA GLU A 113 -26.19 17.92 -13.04
C GLU A 113 -25.16 17.13 -12.24
N LEU A 114 -24.46 17.77 -11.30
CA LEU A 114 -23.54 17.12 -10.38
C LEU A 114 -24.24 15.98 -9.61
N LYS A 115 -25.42 16.24 -9.04
CA LYS A 115 -26.26 15.22 -8.37
C LYS A 115 -26.64 14.08 -9.34
N ARG A 116 -27.07 14.41 -10.57
CA ARG A 116 -27.35 13.41 -11.63
C ARG A 116 -26.11 12.55 -11.96
N LYS A 117 -24.91 13.14 -12.03
CA LYS A 117 -23.64 12.46 -12.33
C LYS A 117 -23.22 11.52 -11.19
N ILE A 118 -23.22 11.99 -9.94
CA ILE A 118 -22.96 11.16 -8.74
C ILE A 118 -23.94 9.98 -8.66
N ARG A 119 -25.26 10.23 -8.80
CA ARG A 119 -26.29 9.19 -8.74
C ARG A 119 -26.22 8.19 -9.91
N LYS A 120 -25.62 8.57 -11.04
CA LYS A 120 -25.34 7.66 -12.18
C LYS A 120 -24.17 6.73 -11.85
N ASP A 121 -23.12 7.24 -11.22
CA ASP A 121 -21.95 6.43 -10.82
C ASP A 121 -22.24 5.49 -9.64
N LEU A 122 -23.02 5.92 -8.64
CA LEU A 122 -23.48 5.04 -7.56
C LEU A 122 -24.40 3.90 -8.09
N ARG A 123 -25.31 4.18 -9.03
CA ARG A 123 -26.14 3.11 -9.65
C ARG A 123 -25.34 2.17 -10.56
N ARG A 124 -24.25 2.64 -11.19
CA ARG A 124 -23.30 1.77 -11.91
C ARG A 124 -22.62 0.73 -11.02
N TYR A 125 -22.59 0.92 -9.70
CA TYR A 125 -22.16 -0.11 -8.75
C TYR A 125 -23.26 -1.16 -8.52
N MET A 126 -24.49 -0.72 -8.22
CA MET A 126 -25.66 -1.61 -7.98
C MET A 126 -25.84 -2.64 -9.12
N HIS A 127 -25.93 -2.17 -10.36
CA HIS A 127 -26.12 -2.99 -11.57
C HIS A 127 -24.94 -3.93 -11.92
N ARG A 128 -23.89 -3.99 -11.08
CA ARG A 128 -22.78 -4.95 -11.20
C ARG A 128 -22.79 -6.04 -10.12
N VAL A 129 -23.56 -5.84 -9.05
CA VAL A 129 -23.59 -6.71 -7.86
C VAL A 129 -24.89 -7.52 -7.80
N ALA A 130 -26.00 -6.89 -8.18
CA ALA A 130 -27.26 -7.57 -8.45
C ALA A 130 -27.36 -7.91 -9.94
N SER A 131 -28.12 -8.96 -10.26
CA SER A 131 -28.67 -9.15 -11.62
C SER A 131 -29.56 -7.96 -12.00
N PRO A 132 -29.81 -7.69 -13.29
CA PRO A 132 -30.78 -6.69 -13.73
C PRO A 132 -32.22 -7.17 -13.51
N SER A 133 -32.61 -7.29 -12.24
CA SER A 133 -34.00 -7.30 -11.79
C SER A 133 -34.48 -5.85 -11.70
N ASP A 134 -35.59 -5.51 -12.35
CA ASP A 134 -36.24 -4.19 -12.22
C ASP A 134 -36.97 -4.00 -10.86
N GLU A 135 -36.61 -4.80 -9.85
CA GLU A 135 -37.13 -4.67 -8.49
C GLU A 135 -36.59 -3.38 -7.84
N PRO A 136 -37.44 -2.58 -7.16
CA PRO A 136 -36.99 -1.37 -6.48
C PRO A 136 -36.12 -1.72 -5.27
N LEU A 137 -35.11 -0.88 -5.01
CA LEU A 137 -34.32 -0.93 -3.78
C LEU A 137 -35.22 -0.94 -2.54
N SER A 138 -34.81 -1.63 -1.48
CA SER A 138 -35.42 -1.48 -0.17
C SER A 138 -35.29 -0.03 0.34
N GLU A 139 -36.13 0.36 1.31
CA GLU A 139 -36.04 1.68 1.96
C GLU A 139 -34.66 1.87 2.61
N THR A 140 -34.11 0.84 3.24
CA THR A 140 -32.77 0.83 3.85
C THR A 140 -31.67 1.06 2.82
N GLU A 141 -31.71 0.37 1.67
CA GLU A 141 -30.73 0.58 0.61
C GLU A 141 -30.86 1.97 -0.02
N SER A 142 -32.09 2.41 -0.28
CA SER A 142 -32.37 3.76 -0.77
C SER A 142 -31.80 4.83 0.16
N ARG A 143 -32.03 4.70 1.48
CA ARG A 143 -31.48 5.61 2.51
C ARG A 143 -29.95 5.56 2.61
N LEU A 144 -29.34 4.40 2.39
CA LEU A 144 -27.89 4.22 2.36
C LEU A 144 -27.26 4.91 1.13
N PHE A 145 -27.83 4.72 -0.06
CA PHE A 145 -27.36 5.38 -1.28
C PHE A 145 -27.63 6.90 -1.26
N ASP A 146 -28.71 7.35 -0.63
CA ASP A 146 -28.98 8.77 -0.37
C ASP A 146 -27.87 9.40 0.50
N THR A 147 -27.41 8.70 1.55
CA THR A 147 -26.30 9.18 2.40
C THR A 147 -24.97 9.23 1.63
N LEU A 148 -24.69 8.22 0.81
CA LEU A 148 -23.52 8.18 -0.08
C LEU A 148 -23.52 9.39 -1.02
N GLU A 149 -24.60 9.63 -1.75
CA GLU A 149 -24.74 10.76 -2.68
C GLU A 149 -24.56 12.10 -1.97
N LYS A 150 -25.26 12.32 -0.85
CA LYS A 150 -25.18 13.56 -0.07
C LYS A 150 -23.78 13.82 0.47
N SER A 151 -23.00 12.77 0.74
CA SER A 151 -21.62 12.88 1.25
C SER A 151 -20.63 13.24 0.15
N VAL A 152 -20.71 12.59 -1.01
CA VAL A 152 -19.93 12.94 -2.21
C VAL A 152 -20.25 14.37 -2.65
N HIS A 153 -21.53 14.75 -2.65
CA HIS A 153 -21.98 16.09 -3.00
C HIS A 153 -21.44 17.16 -2.04
N LYS A 154 -21.58 16.96 -0.71
CA LYS A 154 -21.03 17.88 0.30
C LYS A 154 -19.52 18.08 0.15
N PHE A 155 -18.77 17.02 -0.17
CA PHE A 155 -17.33 17.13 -0.41
C PHE A 155 -17.03 18.03 -1.62
N ILE A 156 -17.72 17.84 -2.75
CA ILE A 156 -17.54 18.70 -3.93
C ILE A 156 -17.98 20.15 -3.68
N VAL A 157 -19.07 20.40 -2.94
CA VAL A 157 -19.45 21.78 -2.58
C VAL A 157 -18.36 22.48 -1.74
N LYS A 158 -17.61 21.73 -0.93
CA LYS A 158 -16.55 22.26 -0.06
C LYS A 158 -15.17 22.38 -0.75
N TRP A 159 -14.80 21.37 -1.56
CA TRP A 159 -13.46 21.22 -2.15
C TRP A 159 -13.43 21.42 -3.68
N GLY A 160 -14.57 21.69 -4.31
CA GLY A 160 -14.77 21.84 -5.77
C GLY A 160 -14.00 22.99 -6.43
N ARG A 161 -13.43 23.91 -5.63
CA ARG A 161 -12.48 24.93 -6.08
C ARG A 161 -11.06 24.40 -6.31
N ILE A 162 -10.77 23.18 -5.86
CA ILE A 162 -9.45 22.54 -5.98
C ILE A 162 -9.54 21.24 -6.79
N ILE A 163 -10.52 20.38 -6.48
CA ILE A 163 -10.78 19.12 -7.19
C ILE A 163 -12.21 19.12 -7.74
N LYS A 164 -12.36 19.08 -9.07
CA LYS A 164 -13.67 18.99 -9.75
C LYS A 164 -14.17 17.52 -9.70
N TYR A 165 -15.46 17.26 -9.96
CA TYR A 165 -16.01 15.89 -9.76
C TYR A 165 -15.55 14.88 -10.83
N ASP A 166 -14.77 13.90 -10.36
CA ASP A 166 -14.55 12.59 -10.99
C ASP A 166 -15.27 11.44 -10.24
N SER A 167 -15.59 10.40 -10.98
CA SER A 167 -16.18 9.13 -10.56
C SER A 167 -15.44 8.40 -9.42
N SER A 168 -14.12 8.58 -9.27
CA SER A 168 -13.33 8.03 -8.15
C SER A 168 -13.88 8.42 -6.77
N LEU A 169 -14.48 9.60 -6.64
CA LEU A 169 -15.09 10.07 -5.40
C LEU A 169 -16.29 9.20 -4.99
N SER A 170 -17.10 8.77 -5.96
CA SER A 170 -18.15 7.78 -5.72
C SER A 170 -17.57 6.41 -5.33
N TRP A 171 -16.43 6.00 -5.88
CA TRP A 171 -15.74 4.76 -5.48
C TRP A 171 -15.13 4.82 -4.07
N PHE A 172 -14.60 5.97 -3.63
CA PHE A 172 -14.18 6.16 -2.24
C PHE A 172 -15.37 6.04 -1.27
N ALA A 173 -16.52 6.63 -1.63
CA ALA A 173 -17.73 6.56 -0.82
C ALA A 173 -18.23 5.11 -0.69
N LEU A 174 -18.30 4.38 -1.81
CA LEU A 174 -18.65 2.95 -1.83
C LEU A 174 -17.68 2.10 -0.99
N GLY A 175 -16.36 2.28 -1.18
CA GLY A 175 -15.32 1.55 -0.45
C GLY A 175 -15.29 1.85 1.06
N LEU A 176 -15.72 3.05 1.49
CA LEU A 176 -15.93 3.36 2.90
C LEU A 176 -17.20 2.68 3.44
N ALA A 177 -18.30 2.69 2.68
CA ALA A 177 -19.56 2.08 3.09
C ALA A 177 -19.52 0.54 3.20
N GLU A 178 -18.46 -0.12 2.72
CA GLU A 178 -18.15 -1.53 2.98
C GLU A 178 -17.65 -1.81 4.42
N TRP A 179 -17.25 -0.77 5.16
CA TRP A 179 -16.57 -0.86 6.46
C TRP A 179 -17.12 0.07 7.55
N PHE A 180 -17.66 1.24 7.19
CA PHE A 180 -18.26 2.21 8.09
C PHE A 180 -19.75 2.42 7.73
N PRO A 181 -20.70 2.08 8.63
CA PRO A 181 -22.14 2.15 8.35
C PRO A 181 -22.63 3.55 7.93
N PRO A 182 -23.24 3.71 6.75
CA PRO A 182 -23.83 4.98 6.31
C PRO A 182 -25.08 5.40 7.09
N ILE A 183 -25.75 4.47 7.77
CA ILE A 183 -26.93 4.76 8.60
C ILE A 183 -26.48 4.73 10.07
N PRO A 184 -26.56 5.86 10.81
CA PRO A 184 -26.13 5.92 12.22
C PRO A 184 -26.80 4.87 13.11
N HIS A 185 -26.05 4.39 14.12
CA HIS A 185 -26.48 3.39 15.11
C HIS A 185 -26.91 2.04 14.51
N THR A 186 -26.48 1.73 13.29
CA THR A 186 -26.64 0.41 12.65
C THR A 186 -25.27 -0.24 12.39
N SER A 187 -25.25 -1.56 12.19
CA SER A 187 -24.08 -2.31 11.69
C SER A 187 -24.13 -2.54 10.17
N TRP A 188 -25.02 -1.84 9.45
CA TRP A 188 -25.33 -2.08 8.05
C TRP A 188 -24.28 -1.46 7.12
N VAL A 189 -23.66 -2.31 6.30
CA VAL A 189 -22.60 -1.97 5.34
C VAL A 189 -22.88 -2.59 3.98
N LEU A 190 -22.25 -2.07 2.93
CA LEU A 190 -22.22 -2.73 1.63
C LEU A 190 -21.43 -4.04 1.71
N LEU A 191 -21.94 -5.10 1.09
CA LEU A 191 -21.27 -6.40 1.03
C LEU A 191 -19.95 -6.38 0.22
N GLY A 192 -19.82 -5.40 -0.67
CA GLY A 192 -18.73 -5.25 -1.62
C GLY A 192 -19.02 -5.86 -2.98
N ARG A 193 -18.30 -5.39 -4.02
CA ARG A 193 -18.61 -5.68 -5.43
C ARG A 193 -18.57 -7.17 -5.83
N ASP A 194 -17.83 -7.99 -5.05
CA ASP A 194 -17.50 -9.39 -5.37
C ASP A 194 -18.43 -10.40 -4.67
N VAL A 195 -19.44 -9.94 -3.92
CA VAL A 195 -20.35 -10.79 -3.12
C VAL A 195 -21.72 -10.87 -3.78
N LEU A 196 -22.09 -12.07 -4.25
CA LEU A 196 -23.45 -12.38 -4.71
C LEU A 196 -24.33 -12.69 -3.49
N SER A 197 -25.22 -11.76 -3.13
CA SER A 197 -26.22 -12.00 -2.08
C SER A 197 -27.26 -13.02 -2.56
N ALA A 198 -27.55 -14.04 -1.75
CA ALA A 198 -28.60 -15.02 -2.03
C ALA A 198 -30.00 -14.39 -2.09
N ASN A 199 -30.18 -13.21 -1.49
CA ASN A 199 -31.42 -12.44 -1.47
C ASN A 199 -31.36 -11.22 -2.41
N ASN A 200 -30.39 -11.16 -3.33
CA ASN A 200 -30.13 -10.04 -4.25
C ASN A 200 -29.83 -8.66 -3.59
N THR A 201 -29.70 -8.62 -2.25
CA THR A 201 -29.42 -7.39 -1.49
C THR A 201 -27.99 -6.87 -1.67
N HIS A 202 -27.81 -5.55 -1.59
CA HIS A 202 -26.49 -4.91 -1.58
C HIS A 202 -25.89 -4.74 -0.18
N ILE A 203 -26.71 -4.87 0.87
CA ILE A 203 -26.36 -4.65 2.28
C ILE A 203 -26.26 -5.97 3.06
N GLY A 204 -25.34 -5.99 4.03
CA GLY A 204 -25.25 -6.98 5.11
C GLY A 204 -24.76 -6.35 6.43
N CYS A 205 -24.47 -7.17 7.44
CA CYS A 205 -23.90 -6.70 8.70
C CYS A 205 -22.36 -6.80 8.65
N VAL A 206 -21.67 -5.77 9.18
CA VAL A 206 -20.18 -5.74 9.24
C VAL A 206 -19.56 -6.88 10.08
N PHE A 207 -20.39 -7.65 10.79
CA PHE A 207 -20.00 -8.80 11.61
C PHE A 207 -20.17 -10.16 10.91
N ASP A 208 -20.89 -10.26 9.78
CA ASP A 208 -21.33 -11.55 9.21
C ASP A 208 -20.19 -12.44 8.67
N ASP A 209 -19.13 -11.80 8.20
CA ASP A 209 -17.91 -12.46 7.74
C ASP A 209 -17.03 -12.97 8.91
N TYR A 210 -17.31 -12.54 10.14
CA TYR A 210 -16.45 -12.70 11.32
C TYR A 210 -17.10 -13.43 12.50
N GLN A 211 -18.35 -13.90 12.34
CA GLN A 211 -19.15 -14.53 13.40
C GLN A 211 -18.42 -15.68 14.14
N GLU A 212 -17.59 -16.46 13.45
CA GLU A 212 -16.83 -17.57 14.07
C GLU A 212 -15.81 -17.09 15.12
N TYR A 213 -15.13 -15.96 14.86
CA TYR A 213 -14.19 -15.33 15.81
C TYR A 213 -14.94 -14.55 16.91
N ILE A 214 -16.08 -13.95 16.56
CA ILE A 214 -16.91 -13.18 17.49
C ILE A 214 -17.56 -14.11 18.53
N HIS A 215 -18.00 -15.31 18.13
CA HIS A 215 -18.59 -16.30 19.04
C HIS A 215 -17.55 -17.09 19.85
N SER A 216 -16.30 -17.25 19.37
CA SER A 216 -15.24 -17.89 20.15
C SER A 216 -14.67 -16.98 21.26
N SER A 217 -14.89 -15.67 21.16
CA SER A 217 -14.40 -14.65 22.10
C SER A 217 -15.47 -14.29 23.16
N PRO A 218 -15.32 -14.67 24.44
CA PRO A 218 -16.36 -14.47 25.45
C PRO A 218 -16.78 -13.00 25.60
N GLY A 219 -18.08 -12.73 25.45
CA GLY A 219 -18.67 -11.40 25.60
C GLY A 219 -18.44 -10.43 24.44
N LEU A 220 -17.73 -10.83 23.37
CA LEU A 220 -17.41 -9.93 22.26
C LEU A 220 -18.65 -9.50 21.47
N ASP A 221 -19.61 -10.40 21.22
CA ASP A 221 -20.88 -10.07 20.56
C ASP A 221 -21.68 -8.95 21.29
N SER A 222 -21.80 -9.01 22.62
CA SER A 222 -22.45 -7.94 23.40
C SER A 222 -21.67 -6.63 23.26
N TYR A 223 -20.35 -6.68 23.49
CA TYR A 223 -19.49 -5.50 23.37
C TYR A 223 -19.60 -4.83 21.99
N LEU A 224 -19.70 -5.59 20.91
CA LEU A 224 -19.87 -5.04 19.56
C LEU A 224 -21.27 -4.42 19.36
N LYS A 225 -22.33 -4.99 19.93
CA LYS A 225 -23.69 -4.41 19.89
C LYS A 225 -23.76 -3.10 20.69
N ASP A 226 -23.18 -3.09 21.89
CA ASP A 226 -23.05 -1.89 22.72
C ASP A 226 -22.23 -0.81 21.99
N LEU A 227 -21.12 -1.21 21.35
CA LEU A 227 -20.24 -0.32 20.57
C LEU A 227 -20.92 0.26 19.32
N VAL A 228 -21.89 -0.41 18.69
CA VAL A 228 -22.69 0.19 17.59
C VAL A 228 -23.53 1.36 18.10
N GLN A 229 -24.04 1.28 19.32
CA GLN A 229 -24.83 2.36 19.94
C GLN A 229 -23.96 3.45 20.59
N ASP A 230 -22.74 3.13 21.04
CA ASP A 230 -21.93 4.07 21.82
C ASP A 230 -21.52 5.35 21.06
N GLU A 231 -22.03 6.48 21.52
CA GLU A 231 -21.65 7.81 21.05
C GLU A 231 -20.34 8.33 21.65
N ASN A 232 -19.90 7.79 22.80
CA ASN A 232 -18.80 8.36 23.56
C ASN A 232 -17.45 8.18 22.86
N ILE A 233 -17.20 7.04 22.21
CA ILE A 233 -15.95 6.74 21.50
C ILE A 233 -15.81 7.60 20.23
N SER A 234 -16.86 7.70 19.40
CA SER A 234 -16.88 8.56 18.22
C SER A 234 -18.29 8.81 17.68
N ASN A 235 -18.59 10.09 17.44
CA ASN A 235 -19.85 10.61 16.89
C ASN A 235 -19.73 11.20 15.46
N MET A 236 -18.62 10.95 14.75
CA MET A 236 -18.51 11.43 13.36
C MET A 236 -19.47 10.66 12.44
N SER A 237 -20.31 11.39 11.72
CA SER A 237 -21.25 10.85 10.73
C SER A 237 -20.55 10.44 9.42
N PHE A 238 -21.22 9.67 8.56
CA PHE A 238 -20.62 9.16 7.31
C PHE A 238 -19.93 10.24 6.47
N HIS A 239 -20.54 11.42 6.31
CA HIS A 239 -19.96 12.49 5.50
C HIS A 239 -18.67 13.08 6.09
N GLU A 240 -18.52 13.06 7.41
CA GLU A 240 -17.34 13.54 8.14
C GLU A 240 -16.19 12.53 8.11
N VAL A 241 -16.52 11.23 8.09
CA VAL A 241 -15.56 10.14 7.90
C VAL A 241 -15.09 10.10 6.44
N TYR A 242 -16.04 10.20 5.51
CA TYR A 242 -15.79 10.25 4.07
C TYR A 242 -14.89 11.42 3.67
N GLU A 243 -15.20 12.66 4.08
CA GLU A 243 -14.35 13.81 3.79
C GLU A 243 -12.91 13.58 4.24
N ARG A 244 -12.72 13.15 5.50
CA ARG A 244 -11.39 12.98 6.08
C ARG A 244 -10.61 11.84 5.43
N LEU A 245 -11.28 10.78 5.02
CA LEU A 245 -10.64 9.70 4.25
C LEU A 245 -10.16 10.21 2.89
N VAL A 246 -11.00 10.93 2.14
CA VAL A 246 -10.63 11.45 0.81
C VAL A 246 -9.46 12.44 0.90
N LEU A 247 -9.38 13.25 1.95
CA LEU A 247 -8.24 14.15 2.20
C LEU A 247 -6.90 13.42 2.44
N ILE A 248 -6.93 12.15 2.87
CA ILE A 248 -5.74 11.30 2.97
C ILE A 248 -5.45 10.65 1.61
N LEU A 249 -6.46 9.97 1.03
CA LEU A 249 -6.27 9.18 -0.19
C LEU A 249 -5.85 10.03 -1.39
N LEU A 250 -6.29 11.30 -1.46
CA LEU A 250 -5.90 12.28 -2.48
C LEU A 250 -4.79 13.25 -2.03
N HIS A 251 -4.09 12.98 -0.93
CA HIS A 251 -3.00 13.85 -0.50
C HIS A 251 -1.86 13.91 -1.53
N SER A 252 -1.25 15.09 -1.55
CA SER A 252 -0.02 15.48 -2.25
C SER A 252 0.43 16.74 -1.50
N PRO A 253 1.71 16.94 -1.15
CA PRO A 253 2.08 18.11 -0.35
C PRO A 253 2.61 19.29 -1.18
N GLU A 254 2.59 20.45 -0.54
CA GLU A 254 2.79 21.78 -1.14
C GLU A 254 4.13 21.98 -1.87
N SER A 255 5.18 21.25 -1.48
CA SER A 255 6.52 21.37 -2.09
C SER A 255 6.59 20.91 -3.55
N ALA A 256 5.74 19.96 -3.95
CA ALA A 256 5.70 19.46 -5.33
C ALA A 256 5.15 20.52 -6.30
N ASN A 257 4.08 21.22 -5.90
CA ASN A 257 3.38 22.22 -6.72
C ASN A 257 4.11 23.59 -6.83
N LYS A 258 5.29 23.75 -6.24
CA LYS A 258 6.12 24.97 -6.32
C LYS A 258 7.29 24.86 -7.30
N ARG A 259 7.40 23.75 -8.04
CA ARG A 259 8.39 23.56 -9.11
C ARG A 259 7.87 24.17 -10.43
N ASP A 260 8.77 24.83 -11.14
CA ASP A 260 8.47 25.54 -12.39
C ASP A 260 8.22 24.53 -13.53
N PRO A 261 7.05 24.52 -14.20
CA PRO A 261 6.68 23.49 -15.19
C PRO A 261 7.51 23.54 -16.48
N SER A 262 8.40 24.54 -16.60
CA SER A 262 9.42 24.66 -17.64
C SER A 262 10.61 23.70 -17.44
N THR A 263 10.77 23.10 -16.26
CA THR A 263 11.84 22.15 -15.98
C THR A 263 11.44 20.70 -16.29
N LEU A 264 12.30 19.98 -17.02
CA LEU A 264 12.18 18.54 -17.25
C LEU A 264 12.09 17.80 -15.90
N VAL A 265 11.15 16.86 -15.78
CA VAL A 265 10.87 16.09 -14.55
C VAL A 265 12.02 15.12 -14.24
N LYS A 266 13.12 15.67 -13.75
CA LYS A 266 14.25 14.90 -13.23
C LYS A 266 13.86 14.38 -11.85
N ILE A 267 13.54 13.09 -11.77
CA ILE A 267 13.12 12.41 -10.54
C ILE A 267 14.16 12.66 -9.45
N ASP A 268 13.79 13.45 -8.43
CA ASP A 268 14.61 13.69 -7.26
C ASP A 268 14.42 12.52 -6.29
N LYS A 269 15.23 11.48 -6.50
CA LYS A 269 15.25 10.25 -5.70
C LYS A 269 15.43 10.49 -4.20
N SER A 270 15.99 11.64 -3.80
CA SER A 270 16.30 11.96 -2.40
C SER A 270 15.12 12.60 -1.67
N THR A 271 14.39 13.52 -2.32
CA THR A 271 13.26 14.21 -1.69
C THR A 271 11.91 13.58 -1.96
N LEU A 272 11.72 12.90 -3.11
CA LEU A 272 10.44 12.29 -3.48
C LEU A 272 9.95 11.22 -2.47
N PRO A 273 10.80 10.34 -1.89
CA PRO A 273 10.37 9.41 -0.86
C PRO A 273 9.85 10.07 0.44
N ILE A 274 10.29 11.31 0.70
CA ILE A 274 9.94 12.10 1.89
C ILE A 274 8.74 13.02 1.62
N ASN A 275 8.54 13.45 0.38
CA ASN A 275 7.51 14.42 0.00
C ASN A 275 6.38 13.87 -0.89
N GLY A 276 6.37 12.59 -1.26
CA GLY A 276 5.27 11.95 -1.98
C GLY A 276 5.04 12.40 -3.43
N GLY A 277 5.39 13.63 -3.79
CA GLY A 277 5.27 14.22 -5.13
C GLY A 277 3.85 14.39 -5.66
N THR A 278 3.77 14.93 -6.88
CA THR A 278 2.52 14.90 -7.67
C THR A 278 2.18 13.46 -8.11
N ILE A 279 1.01 13.24 -8.72
CA ILE A 279 0.72 11.92 -9.31
C ILE A 279 1.66 11.57 -10.47
N GLU A 280 2.09 12.58 -11.24
CA GLU A 280 3.04 12.42 -12.34
C GLU A 280 4.42 12.00 -11.83
N GLU A 281 4.96 12.67 -10.79
CA GLU A 281 6.22 12.28 -10.15
C GLU A 281 6.16 10.85 -9.58
N ARG A 282 5.04 10.48 -8.94
CA ARG A 282 4.81 9.10 -8.43
C ARG A 282 4.79 8.05 -9.52
N VAL A 283 4.21 8.33 -10.68
CA VAL A 283 4.16 7.38 -11.80
C VAL A 283 5.54 7.25 -12.45
N SER A 284 6.25 8.36 -12.70
CA SER A 284 7.63 8.30 -13.21
C SER A 284 8.54 7.51 -12.26
N PHE A 285 8.38 7.69 -10.95
CA PHE A 285 9.13 6.94 -9.95
C PHE A 285 8.69 5.47 -9.85
N PHE A 286 7.40 5.16 -10.00
CA PHE A 286 6.93 3.77 -10.08
C PHE A 286 7.57 3.02 -11.24
N ILE A 287 7.58 3.60 -12.44
CA ILE A 287 8.18 3.00 -13.64
C ILE A 287 9.69 2.80 -13.44
N TYR A 288 10.38 3.79 -12.87
CA TYR A 288 11.80 3.73 -12.56
C TYR A 288 12.14 2.60 -11.57
N VAL A 289 11.41 2.48 -10.45
CA VAL A 289 11.64 1.41 -9.46
C VAL A 289 11.22 0.05 -10.01
N PHE A 290 10.17 -0.02 -10.84
CA PHE A 290 9.71 -1.25 -11.51
C PHE A 290 10.81 -1.84 -12.41
N GLN A 291 11.39 -1.01 -13.29
CA GLN A 291 12.50 -1.38 -14.18
C GLN A 291 13.72 -1.93 -13.41
N ILE A 292 14.00 -1.39 -12.22
CA ILE A 292 15.14 -1.80 -11.40
C ILE A 292 14.86 -3.08 -10.61
N LEU A 293 13.71 -3.18 -9.94
CA LEU A 293 13.45 -4.27 -8.99
C LEU A 293 12.90 -5.55 -9.62
N LEU A 294 12.16 -5.42 -10.73
CA LEU A 294 11.44 -6.49 -11.44
C LEU A 294 11.73 -6.40 -12.96
N PRO A 295 13.01 -6.44 -13.38
CA PRO A 295 13.40 -6.10 -14.75
C PRO A 295 12.74 -6.97 -15.81
N GLU A 296 12.59 -8.28 -15.58
CA GLU A 296 12.01 -9.22 -16.54
C GLU A 296 10.52 -8.92 -16.81
N LEU A 297 9.77 -8.59 -15.75
CA LEU A 297 8.36 -8.20 -15.86
C LEU A 297 8.20 -6.80 -16.46
N SER A 298 9.17 -5.90 -16.23
CA SER A 298 9.18 -4.56 -16.82
C SER A 298 9.59 -4.55 -18.29
N GLU A 299 10.44 -5.48 -18.73
CA GLU A 299 10.77 -5.71 -20.13
C GLU A 299 9.53 -6.21 -20.87
N TYR A 300 8.86 -7.26 -20.35
CA TYR A 300 7.62 -7.77 -20.92
C TYR A 300 6.49 -6.71 -20.97
N PHE A 301 6.33 -5.88 -19.93
CA PHE A 301 5.38 -4.76 -19.94
C PHE A 301 5.72 -3.67 -20.97
N SER A 302 6.97 -3.59 -21.42
CA SER A 302 7.42 -2.67 -22.47
C SER A 302 7.14 -3.24 -23.86
N GLU A 303 7.34 -4.56 -24.05
CA GLU A 303 6.99 -5.30 -25.27
C GLU A 303 5.48 -5.27 -25.53
N GLU A 304 4.67 -5.66 -24.53
CA GLU A 304 3.20 -5.60 -24.56
C GLU A 304 2.64 -4.16 -24.46
N GLN A 305 3.49 -3.13 -24.42
CA GLN A 305 3.14 -1.71 -24.42
C GLN A 305 2.14 -1.29 -23.31
N ILE A 306 2.24 -1.89 -22.12
CA ILE A 306 1.33 -1.73 -20.97
C ILE A 306 1.45 -0.34 -20.31
N LEU A 307 2.56 0.36 -20.54
CA LEU A 307 2.92 1.63 -19.89
C LEU A 307 3.24 2.77 -20.89
N ASN A 308 3.01 2.54 -22.19
CA ASN A 308 3.52 3.41 -23.26
C ASN A 308 2.65 4.65 -23.56
N LYS A 309 1.49 4.83 -22.91
CA LYS A 309 0.59 5.96 -23.15
C LYS A 309 -0.02 6.53 -21.87
N PHE A 310 0.84 6.89 -20.91
CA PHE A 310 0.39 7.58 -19.71
C PHE A 310 -0.40 8.86 -20.05
N GLY A 311 -1.68 8.90 -19.65
CA GLY A 311 -2.63 9.96 -20.01
C GLY A 311 -3.66 9.61 -21.10
N ALA A 312 -3.52 8.46 -21.78
CA ALA A 312 -4.59 7.87 -22.57
C ALA A 312 -5.51 6.99 -21.70
N HIS A 313 -6.73 6.74 -22.17
CA HIS A 313 -7.72 5.91 -21.47
C HIS A 313 -7.30 4.45 -21.23
N ASP A 314 -6.30 3.95 -21.98
CA ASP A 314 -5.86 2.56 -21.92
C ASP A 314 -5.04 2.23 -20.66
N ASP A 315 -4.34 3.23 -20.10
CA ASP A 315 -3.40 3.06 -18.97
C ASP A 315 -4.02 3.51 -17.62
N GLU A 316 -5.36 3.66 -17.57
CA GLU A 316 -6.11 4.07 -16.36
C GLU A 316 -5.81 3.21 -15.13
N TRP A 317 -5.43 1.93 -15.29
CA TRP A 317 -5.23 1.00 -14.19
C TRP A 317 -4.23 1.53 -13.15
N LEU A 318 -3.11 2.13 -13.57
CA LEU A 318 -2.07 2.62 -12.67
C LEU A 318 -2.54 3.84 -11.87
N ILE A 319 -3.40 4.69 -12.45
CA ILE A 319 -4.07 5.80 -11.74
C ILE A 319 -5.04 5.26 -10.68
N TRP A 320 -5.78 4.18 -10.99
CA TRP A 320 -6.67 3.54 -10.01
C TRP A 320 -5.92 2.87 -8.84
N TRP A 321 -4.65 2.50 -9.03
CA TRP A 321 -3.78 1.99 -7.98
C TRP A 321 -3.14 3.14 -7.18
N LEU A 322 -2.42 4.06 -7.83
CA LEU A 322 -1.58 5.08 -7.17
C LEU A 322 -2.30 6.39 -6.79
N LYS A 323 -3.19 6.94 -7.63
CA LYS A 323 -3.97 8.16 -7.30
C LYS A 323 -5.18 7.83 -6.44
N PHE A 324 -5.85 6.71 -6.77
CA PHE A 324 -7.13 6.34 -6.14
C PHE A 324 -7.02 5.17 -5.15
N CYS A 325 -5.80 4.84 -4.69
CA CYS A 325 -5.54 3.92 -3.57
C CYS A 325 -6.35 2.61 -3.64
N GLY A 326 -6.48 2.04 -4.85
CA GLY A 326 -7.19 0.78 -5.09
C GLY A 326 -8.72 0.82 -5.02
N ALA A 327 -9.35 2.00 -4.85
CA ALA A 327 -10.76 2.16 -4.50
C ALA A 327 -11.76 1.35 -5.35
N LYS A 328 -11.54 1.29 -6.67
CA LYS A 328 -12.36 0.56 -7.66
C LYS A 328 -11.88 -0.87 -7.93
N VAL A 329 -10.57 -1.12 -7.78
CA VAL A 329 -9.85 -2.21 -8.44
C VAL A 329 -9.50 -3.38 -7.52
N TRP A 330 -9.23 -3.13 -6.23
CA TRP A 330 -8.94 -4.18 -5.24
C TRP A 330 -10.21 -4.77 -4.62
N SER A 331 -10.10 -5.90 -3.93
CA SER A 331 -11.23 -6.45 -3.18
C SER A 331 -11.54 -5.62 -1.93
N ARG A 332 -12.73 -5.81 -1.35
CA ARG A 332 -13.17 -5.20 -0.09
C ARG A 332 -12.14 -5.37 1.03
N VAL A 333 -11.62 -6.59 1.22
CA VAL A 333 -10.67 -6.91 2.30
C VAL A 333 -9.28 -6.38 2.00
N ASP A 334 -8.78 -6.55 0.78
CA ASP A 334 -7.43 -6.11 0.42
C ASP A 334 -7.31 -4.58 0.54
N ARG A 335 -8.32 -3.86 0.00
CA ARG A 335 -8.47 -2.40 0.17
C ARG A 335 -8.56 -2.01 1.64
N GLY A 336 -9.36 -2.71 2.44
CA GLY A 336 -9.49 -2.44 3.87
C GLY A 336 -8.15 -2.51 4.62
N ARG A 337 -7.30 -3.50 4.31
CA ARG A 337 -5.97 -3.65 4.93
C ARG A 337 -4.96 -2.59 4.48
N VAL A 338 -4.97 -2.20 3.20
CA VAL A 338 -4.11 -1.10 2.72
C VAL A 338 -4.62 0.25 3.23
N TRP A 339 -5.93 0.45 3.39
CA TRP A 339 -6.46 1.66 4.01
C TRP A 339 -6.17 1.72 5.52
N ASP A 340 -6.07 0.59 6.23
CA ASP A 340 -5.51 0.59 7.60
C ASP A 340 -4.05 1.09 7.62
N LEU A 341 -3.23 0.72 6.61
CA LEU A 341 -1.85 1.20 6.48
C LEU A 341 -1.79 2.71 6.21
N LEU A 342 -2.65 3.24 5.33
CA LEU A 342 -2.70 4.67 4.97
C LEU A 342 -3.34 5.55 6.06
N VAL A 343 -4.26 5.00 6.87
CA VAL A 343 -4.93 5.72 7.97
C VAL A 343 -4.14 5.62 9.29
N GLY A 344 -3.17 4.71 9.37
CA GLY A 344 -2.16 4.64 10.44
C GLY A 344 -0.91 5.47 10.11
N TRP A 345 -0.33 6.16 11.10
CA TRP A 345 0.84 7.02 10.92
C TRP A 345 1.90 6.80 12.00
N ARG A 346 3.17 7.09 11.66
CA ARG A 346 4.31 7.04 12.58
C ARG A 346 4.23 8.17 13.61
N LEU A 347 4.61 7.89 14.86
CA LEU A 347 4.71 8.91 15.89
C LEU A 347 6.07 9.63 15.79
N GLN A 348 6.07 10.91 15.39
CA GLN A 348 7.31 11.65 15.16
C GLN A 348 8.06 11.95 16.48
N SER A 349 9.27 11.39 16.62
CA SER A 349 10.20 11.79 17.67
C SER A 349 10.83 13.16 17.34
N LYS A 350 10.94 14.02 18.35
CA LYS A 350 11.63 15.32 18.25
C LYS A 350 12.98 15.38 18.99
N LYS A 351 13.44 14.25 19.57
CA LYS A 351 14.60 14.26 20.50
C LYS A 351 15.55 13.06 20.47
N SER A 352 15.21 11.96 19.79
CA SER A 352 16.12 10.85 19.48
C SER A 352 15.39 9.89 18.55
N GLU A 353 16.05 9.41 17.49
CA GLU A 353 15.53 8.31 16.66
C GLU A 353 16.03 6.94 17.22
N ASN A 354 17.12 6.94 17.99
CA ASN A 354 17.75 5.77 18.65
C ASN A 354 17.07 5.26 19.95
N ASN A 355 15.99 5.87 20.46
CA ASN A 355 15.33 5.34 21.65
C ASN A 355 14.46 4.12 21.29
N LYS A 356 15.04 2.92 21.45
CA LYS A 356 14.36 1.62 21.27
C LYS A 356 13.06 1.46 22.07
N HIS A 357 12.93 2.14 23.22
CA HIS A 357 11.72 2.16 24.05
C HIS A 357 10.77 3.33 23.77
N TYR A 358 10.99 4.12 22.70
CA TYR A 358 10.17 5.28 22.37
C TYR A 358 8.67 4.95 22.28
N TYR A 359 8.31 3.83 21.67
CA TYR A 359 6.91 3.40 21.57
C TYR A 359 6.37 2.82 22.88
N SER A 360 7.16 2.06 23.66
CA SER A 360 6.74 1.55 24.97
C SER A 360 6.49 2.69 25.96
N ASP A 361 7.41 3.66 26.04
CA ASP A 361 7.28 4.89 26.84
C ASP A 361 6.05 5.73 26.45
N LYS A 362 5.82 5.95 25.14
CA LYS A 362 4.79 6.89 24.65
C LYS A 362 3.39 6.29 24.57
N LEU A 363 3.27 4.99 24.31
CA LEU A 363 1.97 4.35 24.11
C LEU A 363 1.56 3.47 25.30
N ASN A 364 2.43 3.29 26.29
CA ASN A 364 2.26 2.34 27.40
C ASN A 364 1.98 0.93 26.85
N ILE A 365 2.91 0.43 26.03
CA ILE A 365 2.93 -0.91 25.45
C ILE A 365 4.14 -1.68 25.98
N SER A 366 3.97 -2.97 26.27
CA SER A 366 5.07 -3.84 26.69
C SER A 366 5.90 -4.27 25.50
N ASP A 367 7.20 -4.48 25.69
CA ASP A 367 8.11 -4.87 24.60
C ASP A 367 7.68 -6.20 23.95
N GLN A 368 7.21 -7.18 24.75
CA GLN A 368 6.59 -8.42 24.25
C GLN A 368 5.43 -8.22 23.27
N LEU A 369 4.71 -7.08 23.37
CA LEU A 369 3.59 -6.75 22.48
C LEU A 369 4.05 -5.89 21.28
N LEU A 370 5.17 -5.18 21.40
CA LEU A 370 5.90 -4.62 20.26
C LEU A 370 6.49 -5.74 19.40
N ASP A 371 7.06 -6.79 20.00
CA ASP A 371 7.55 -7.98 19.31
C ASP A 371 6.43 -8.66 18.49
N LYS A 372 5.22 -8.77 19.07
CA LYS A 372 4.02 -9.27 18.37
C LYS A 372 3.54 -8.37 17.24
N LEU A 373 3.65 -7.04 17.38
CA LEU A 373 3.40 -6.11 16.27
C LEU A 373 4.46 -6.24 15.17
N GLY A 374 5.71 -6.51 15.54
CA GLY A 374 6.87 -6.50 14.66
C GLY A 374 7.39 -5.08 14.36
N PRO A 375 8.41 -4.94 13.51
CA PRO A 375 8.90 -3.64 13.06
C PRO A 375 7.87 -2.92 12.18
N ASP A 376 8.03 -1.61 12.00
CA ASP A 376 7.40 -0.91 10.87
C ASP A 376 7.99 -1.49 9.59
N VAL A 377 7.14 -1.89 8.65
CA VAL A 377 7.56 -2.66 7.48
C VAL A 377 8.44 -1.84 6.53
N PHE A 378 8.20 -0.54 6.48
CA PHE A 378 9.02 0.44 5.74
C PHE A 378 10.04 1.07 6.69
N TRP A 379 10.89 0.23 7.28
CA TRP A 379 12.05 0.66 8.06
C TRP A 379 13.30 0.79 7.18
N THR A 380 14.21 1.66 7.61
CA THR A 380 15.55 1.83 7.02
C THR A 380 16.56 1.20 7.97
N VAL A 381 17.60 0.56 7.42
CA VAL A 381 18.72 0.04 8.22
C VAL A 381 19.63 1.22 8.58
N ASP A 382 19.77 1.51 9.87
CA ASP A 382 20.74 2.50 10.36
C ASP A 382 22.14 1.86 10.44
N TYR A 383 22.94 2.03 9.38
CA TYR A 383 24.29 1.45 9.25
C TYR A 383 25.30 1.94 10.31
N GLU A 384 24.97 3.02 11.04
CA GLU A 384 25.82 3.61 12.09
C GLU A 384 25.77 2.85 13.43
N GLU A 385 24.72 2.05 13.72
CA GLU A 385 24.57 1.46 15.06
C GLU A 385 25.41 0.17 15.29
N ASP A 386 25.94 -0.46 14.23
CA ASP A 386 26.70 -1.72 14.31
C ASP A 386 28.22 -1.54 14.54
N GLN A 387 28.62 -0.46 15.24
CA GLN A 387 29.94 -0.37 15.89
C GLN A 387 29.87 -0.34 17.44
N PRO A 388 29.47 -1.44 18.09
CA PRO A 388 29.88 -1.69 19.47
C PRO A 388 31.41 -1.86 19.53
N ALA A 389 32.04 -1.32 20.57
CA ALA A 389 33.49 -1.11 20.62
C ALA A 389 34.36 -2.39 20.77
N SER A 390 34.60 -3.08 19.64
CA SER A 390 35.60 -4.16 19.44
C SER A 390 35.36 -5.48 20.20
N PRO A 391 35.75 -6.64 19.65
CA PRO A 391 37.15 -6.96 19.33
C PRO A 391 37.46 -7.02 17.83
N THR A 392 38.75 -7.11 17.49
CA THR A 392 39.24 -7.24 16.11
C THR A 392 38.92 -8.60 15.50
N LEU A 393 37.75 -8.72 14.85
CA LEU A 393 37.49 -9.78 13.89
C LEU A 393 38.42 -9.61 12.68
N THR A 394 39.25 -10.61 12.39
CA THR A 394 40.18 -10.55 11.26
C THR A 394 39.43 -10.59 9.94
N LYS A 395 39.80 -9.68 9.04
CA LYS A 395 39.25 -9.48 7.70
C LYS A 395 39.52 -10.67 6.76
N ARG A 396 38.82 -11.79 6.99
CA ARG A 396 38.97 -13.07 6.25
C ARG A 396 37.66 -13.74 5.83
N ASP A 397 36.55 -13.49 6.52
CA ASP A 397 35.26 -14.12 6.18
C ASP A 397 34.46 -13.29 5.17
N SER A 398 35.15 -12.79 4.12
CA SER A 398 34.47 -12.12 3.01
C SER A 398 33.89 -13.16 2.05
N PHE A 399 32.63 -12.96 1.64
CA PHE A 399 32.00 -13.75 0.57
C PHE A 399 32.83 -13.77 -0.74
N LYS A 400 33.71 -12.78 -0.91
CA LYS A 400 34.64 -12.67 -2.04
C LYS A 400 35.80 -13.68 -1.99
N ASP A 401 36.22 -14.09 -0.79
CA ASP A 401 37.25 -15.12 -0.58
C ASP A 401 36.63 -16.52 -0.71
N LEU A 402 35.39 -16.70 -0.24
CA LEU A 402 34.59 -17.93 -0.43
C LEU A 402 34.36 -18.27 -1.92
N MET A 403 34.25 -17.24 -2.77
CA MET A 403 34.21 -17.37 -4.23
C MET A 403 35.53 -17.86 -4.84
N SER A 404 36.68 -17.56 -4.22
CA SER A 404 37.99 -18.04 -4.69
C SER A 404 38.31 -19.47 -4.26
N GLU A 405 37.82 -19.93 -3.09
CA GLU A 405 37.97 -21.34 -2.67
C GLU A 405 37.16 -22.32 -3.54
N LEU A 406 36.15 -21.85 -4.27
CA LEU A 406 35.32 -22.68 -5.16
C LEU A 406 35.96 -22.98 -6.53
N HIS A 407 37.10 -22.37 -6.87
CA HIS A 407 37.86 -22.71 -8.06
C HIS A 407 38.88 -23.84 -7.79
N ILE A 408 38.41 -25.09 -7.87
CA ILE A 408 39.25 -26.28 -7.72
C ILE A 408 40.08 -26.50 -9.00
N GLU A 409 41.34 -26.07 -8.99
CA GLU A 409 42.35 -26.57 -9.93
C GLU A 409 42.94 -27.92 -9.45
N PRO A 410 43.29 -28.85 -10.37
CA PRO A 410 43.80 -30.17 -10.01
C PRO A 410 45.27 -30.13 -9.53
N PRO A 411 45.68 -31.00 -8.59
CA PRO A 411 46.97 -30.88 -7.92
C PRO A 411 48.18 -31.34 -8.77
N GLY A 412 49.23 -30.51 -8.87
CA GLY A 412 50.50 -30.88 -9.50
C GLY A 412 51.67 -29.90 -9.30
N SER A 413 52.79 -30.43 -8.76
CA SER A 413 54.19 -29.92 -8.84
C SER A 413 54.58 -28.52 -8.29
N ASN A 414 55.07 -28.53 -7.04
CA ASN A 414 56.43 -28.17 -6.60
C ASN A 414 57.12 -26.80 -6.89
N ASP A 415 57.50 -26.15 -5.78
CA ASP A 415 58.85 -25.64 -5.41
C ASP A 415 59.49 -24.34 -6.00
N SER A 416 59.73 -23.38 -5.07
CA SER A 416 61.03 -22.74 -4.72
C SER A 416 61.38 -21.26 -5.06
N SER A 417 61.73 -20.50 -3.99
CA SER A 417 62.56 -19.26 -3.92
C SER A 417 62.06 -17.95 -4.59
N GLY A 418 62.42 -16.72 -4.14
CA GLY A 418 63.13 -16.28 -2.91
C GLY A 418 63.58 -14.79 -2.91
N LEU A 419 63.77 -14.21 -1.71
CA LEU A 419 64.53 -12.98 -1.31
C LEU A 419 64.11 -11.53 -1.74
N GLU A 420 63.96 -10.66 -0.71
CA GLU A 420 64.53 -9.29 -0.49
C GLU A 420 64.20 -8.11 -1.47
N SER A 421 64.39 -6.80 -1.16
CA SER A 421 65.21 -6.08 -0.14
C SER A 421 64.59 -4.72 0.34
N MET A 422 65.36 -3.82 0.99
CA MET A 422 64.89 -2.70 1.84
C MET A 422 65.21 -1.24 1.40
N SER A 423 64.28 -0.31 1.71
CA SER A 423 64.40 1.05 2.33
C SER A 423 65.55 2.05 2.03
N ASN A 424 65.23 3.35 1.79
CA ASN A 424 65.63 4.55 2.61
C ASN A 424 65.44 5.94 1.91
N ASN A 425 65.61 7.04 2.69
CA ASN A 425 65.33 8.46 2.37
C ASN A 425 66.54 9.25 1.83
N ASP A 426 66.32 10.47 1.29
CA ASP A 426 66.98 11.72 1.78
C ASP A 426 66.40 13.05 1.18
N LEU A 427 66.88 14.22 1.63
CA LEU A 427 66.38 15.61 1.38
C LEU A 427 67.49 16.56 0.78
N PRO A 428 67.43 17.92 0.89
CA PRO A 428 66.70 18.96 0.11
C PRO A 428 67.72 19.89 -0.68
N PRO A 429 67.71 21.27 -0.76
CA PRO A 429 66.70 22.36 -0.69
C PRO A 429 66.83 23.52 -1.77
N GLN A 430 65.99 24.58 -1.65
CA GLN A 430 66.13 25.97 -2.23
C GLN A 430 65.82 26.19 -3.75
N ARG A 431 65.41 27.38 -4.29
CA ARG A 431 65.40 28.81 -3.84
C ARG A 431 64.50 29.76 -4.70
N ASN A 432 64.07 30.94 -4.17
CA ASN A 432 63.71 32.24 -4.85
C ASN A 432 62.45 32.32 -5.79
N HIS A 433 61.83 33.49 -6.16
CA HIS A 433 61.99 34.96 -5.93
C HIS A 433 60.69 35.79 -6.22
N ASN A 434 60.43 36.91 -5.48
CA ASN A 434 59.75 38.22 -5.80
C ASN A 434 58.31 38.26 -6.44
N SER A 435 57.47 39.33 -6.49
CA SER A 435 57.68 40.81 -6.49
C SER A 435 56.46 41.69 -6.00
N THR A 436 56.71 43.01 -5.86
CA THR A 436 55.87 44.24 -5.60
C THR A 436 54.88 44.66 -6.74
N SER A 437 53.95 45.67 -6.68
CA SER A 437 53.24 46.46 -5.62
C SER A 437 52.18 47.46 -6.20
N SER A 438 51.33 48.07 -5.32
CA SER A 438 50.77 49.47 -5.33
C SER A 438 49.64 50.00 -6.29
N SER A 439 48.52 50.50 -5.67
CA SER A 439 47.64 51.68 -6.01
C SER A 439 46.83 51.77 -7.34
N SER A 440 45.64 52.43 -7.46
CA SER A 440 44.74 53.17 -6.52
C SER A 440 43.33 53.49 -7.08
N SER A 441 42.29 53.49 -6.20
CA SER A 441 41.01 54.29 -6.20
C SER A 441 40.05 54.33 -7.42
N GLY A 442 38.71 54.30 -7.26
CA GLY A 442 37.88 54.16 -6.04
C GLY A 442 36.36 54.41 -6.21
N SER A 443 35.61 54.37 -5.10
CA SER A 443 34.13 54.42 -4.94
C SER A 443 33.36 53.15 -5.41
N THR A 444 32.27 52.67 -4.79
CA THR A 444 31.34 53.21 -3.76
C THR A 444 30.99 52.17 -2.65
N SER A 445 30.12 52.55 -1.68
CA SER A 445 29.39 51.70 -0.68
C SER A 445 30.03 51.47 0.71
N PRO A 446 29.27 51.65 1.83
CA PRO A 446 29.71 51.27 3.18
C PRO A 446 28.66 50.53 4.06
N SER A 447 28.92 49.24 4.38
CA SER A 447 28.57 48.54 5.65
C SER A 447 29.00 47.05 5.57
N LEU A 448 30.19 46.66 6.03
CA LEU A 448 30.51 46.27 7.42
C LEU A 448 29.78 44.99 7.92
N SER A 449 30.18 43.82 7.36
CA SER A 449 31.09 42.79 7.96
C SER A 449 31.13 42.59 9.50
N PRO A 450 31.68 41.47 10.06
CA PRO A 450 32.40 40.32 9.46
C PRO A 450 31.74 38.93 9.78
N SER A 451 31.88 37.83 9.01
CA SER A 451 33.03 36.96 8.62
C SER A 451 33.79 36.36 9.83
N SER A 452 33.76 35.04 10.09
CA SER A 452 34.19 33.87 9.29
C SER A 452 35.71 33.66 9.26
N GLU A 453 36.16 32.51 9.79
CA GLU A 453 37.34 31.76 9.33
C GLU A 453 37.00 30.27 9.29
N CYS A 454 37.61 29.54 8.33
CA CYS A 454 37.35 28.13 8.08
C CYS A 454 38.50 27.25 8.61
N SER A 455 38.29 25.94 8.69
CA SER A 455 39.38 24.96 8.72
C SER A 455 38.94 23.71 7.97
N SER A 456 39.76 23.28 7.00
CA SER A 456 39.42 22.24 6.05
C SER A 456 40.64 21.37 5.75
N ASN A 457 40.46 20.05 5.88
CA ASN A 457 41.19 18.97 5.20
C ASN A 457 40.57 17.65 5.76
N SER A 458 40.07 16.64 5.06
CA SER A 458 39.82 16.31 3.63
C SER A 458 40.07 14.79 3.51
N SER A 459 39.03 13.97 3.55
CA SER A 459 39.08 12.56 3.13
C SER A 459 37.68 12.07 2.82
N CYS A 460 37.51 11.41 1.66
CA CYS A 460 36.33 10.65 1.21
C CYS A 460 34.94 11.15 1.68
N SER A 461 34.26 11.90 0.81
CA SER A 461 32.81 12.14 0.90
C SER A 461 32.03 10.88 0.53
N ASP A 462 31.15 10.42 1.42
CA ASP A 462 30.21 9.30 1.21
C ASP A 462 28.77 9.74 1.54
N ASP A 463 28.40 10.94 1.07
CA ASP A 463 27.10 11.59 1.31
C ASP A 463 25.99 10.97 0.44
N GLY A 464 25.65 9.71 0.71
CA GLY A 464 24.39 9.11 0.27
C GLY A 464 23.20 9.81 0.96
N PRO A 465 22.06 10.02 0.27
CA PRO A 465 20.93 10.74 0.86
C PRO A 465 20.27 9.93 1.99
N VAL A 466 20.54 10.31 3.24
CA VAL A 466 19.94 9.71 4.43
C VAL A 466 18.45 10.05 4.51
N ILE A 467 17.60 9.15 4.02
CA ILE A 467 16.13 9.23 4.12
C ILE A 467 15.73 8.81 5.55
N PRO A 468 15.23 9.72 6.41
CA PRO A 468 14.99 9.37 7.81
C PRO A 468 13.75 8.47 7.94
N PHE A 469 13.91 7.34 8.63
CA PHE A 469 12.87 6.34 8.92
C PHE A 469 11.49 6.94 9.24
N SER A 470 11.47 7.98 10.06
CA SER A 470 10.25 8.62 10.57
C SER A 470 9.43 9.39 9.52
N LYS A 471 9.89 9.50 8.25
CA LYS A 471 9.42 10.51 7.28
C LYS A 471 9.09 10.00 5.87
N ILE A 472 9.05 8.69 5.63
CA ILE A 472 8.61 8.15 4.32
C ILE A 472 7.13 8.49 4.11
N ASP A 473 6.78 9.03 2.95
CA ASP A 473 5.39 9.34 2.60
C ASP A 473 4.57 8.08 2.25
N MET A 474 3.30 8.06 2.67
CA MET A 474 2.42 6.91 2.53
C MET A 474 2.08 6.55 1.07
N HIS A 475 2.10 7.50 0.13
CA HIS A 475 1.85 7.21 -1.29
C HIS A 475 3.10 6.63 -1.98
N ILE A 476 4.27 6.82 -1.38
CA ILE A 476 5.50 6.09 -1.76
C ILE A 476 5.44 4.67 -1.19
N GLU A 477 5.01 4.48 0.05
CA GLU A 477 4.78 3.12 0.59
C GLU A 477 3.73 2.35 -0.25
N LEU A 478 2.67 3.03 -0.67
CA LEU A 478 1.65 2.51 -1.60
C LEU A 478 2.24 2.08 -2.94
N LEU A 479 3.24 2.81 -3.48
CA LEU A 479 3.96 2.46 -4.71
C LEU A 479 4.66 1.11 -4.56
N PHE A 480 5.34 0.87 -3.44
CA PHE A 480 5.99 -0.41 -3.16
C PHE A 480 4.98 -1.54 -2.90
N VAL A 481 3.83 -1.26 -2.26
CA VAL A 481 2.70 -2.23 -2.17
C VAL A 481 2.18 -2.61 -3.56
N CYS A 482 2.09 -1.64 -4.49
CA CYS A 482 1.73 -1.90 -5.88
C CYS A 482 2.78 -2.78 -6.60
N LEU A 483 4.08 -2.56 -6.37
CA LEU A 483 5.13 -3.40 -6.94
C LEU A 483 5.10 -4.84 -6.38
N ALA A 484 4.91 -5.00 -5.07
CA ALA A 484 4.76 -6.32 -4.45
C ALA A 484 3.52 -7.08 -4.98
N LEU A 485 2.41 -6.38 -5.26
CA LEU A 485 1.25 -6.95 -5.93
C LEU A 485 1.56 -7.43 -7.36
N LEU A 486 2.36 -6.71 -8.14
CA LEU A 486 2.79 -7.15 -9.47
C LEU A 486 3.73 -8.36 -9.38
N GLN A 487 4.75 -8.31 -8.52
CA GLN A 487 5.69 -9.41 -8.29
C GLN A 487 4.95 -10.70 -7.89
N ALA A 488 4.01 -10.62 -6.94
CA ALA A 488 3.19 -11.75 -6.50
C ALA A 488 2.19 -12.25 -7.56
N LYS A 489 2.19 -11.66 -8.77
CA LYS A 489 1.41 -12.05 -9.94
C LYS A 489 2.25 -12.21 -11.21
N GLY A 490 3.57 -12.03 -11.14
CA GLY A 490 4.46 -11.98 -12.31
C GLY A 490 4.26 -13.15 -13.27
N ASN A 491 4.30 -14.38 -12.76
CA ASN A 491 4.08 -15.60 -13.56
C ASN A 491 2.75 -15.57 -14.33
N THR A 492 1.66 -15.10 -13.70
CA THR A 492 0.35 -14.98 -14.36
C THR A 492 0.32 -13.80 -15.32
N LEU A 493 1.05 -12.72 -15.07
CA LEU A 493 1.09 -11.55 -15.95
C LEU A 493 1.89 -11.82 -17.24
N VAL A 494 2.88 -12.71 -17.21
CA VAL A 494 3.67 -13.15 -18.38
C VAL A 494 2.93 -14.22 -19.22
N GLU A 495 1.79 -14.74 -18.74
CA GLU A 495 0.92 -15.69 -19.45
C GLU A 495 -0.23 -15.00 -20.22
N LEU A 496 -0.35 -13.66 -20.16
CA LEU A 496 -1.53 -12.90 -20.62
C LEU A 496 -1.15 -11.83 -21.66
N ASP A 497 -2.02 -11.59 -22.65
CA ASP A 497 -1.78 -10.54 -23.66
C ASP A 497 -2.01 -9.11 -23.12
N GLN A 498 -1.60 -8.08 -23.89
CA GLN A 498 -1.84 -6.66 -23.59
C GLN A 498 -3.26 -6.33 -23.06
N HIS A 499 -4.31 -6.89 -23.67
CA HIS A 499 -5.70 -6.61 -23.31
C HIS A 499 -6.10 -7.37 -22.04
N GLU A 500 -5.65 -8.61 -21.89
CA GLU A 500 -5.85 -9.42 -20.70
C GLU A 500 -5.13 -8.84 -19.48
N ILE A 501 -3.87 -8.40 -19.60
CA ILE A 501 -3.12 -7.68 -18.56
C ILE A 501 -3.87 -6.42 -18.11
N ARG A 502 -4.25 -5.54 -19.05
CA ARG A 502 -5.02 -4.31 -18.73
C ARG A 502 -6.34 -4.65 -18.04
N THR A 503 -7.02 -5.70 -18.47
CA THR A 503 -8.28 -6.18 -17.85
C THR A 503 -8.06 -6.75 -16.44
N TYR A 504 -6.98 -7.51 -16.25
CA TYR A 504 -6.58 -8.13 -14.98
C TYR A 504 -6.23 -7.08 -13.93
N LEU A 505 -5.37 -6.13 -14.27
CA LEU A 505 -4.95 -5.04 -13.37
C LEU A 505 -6.09 -4.07 -13.05
N SER A 506 -7.04 -3.91 -13.99
CA SER A 506 -8.29 -3.16 -13.78
C SER A 506 -9.32 -3.88 -12.91
N ARG A 507 -9.17 -5.19 -12.68
CA ARG A 507 -10.10 -6.02 -11.90
C ARG A 507 -9.37 -7.14 -11.16
N LEU A 508 -8.42 -6.79 -10.28
CA LEU A 508 -7.74 -7.79 -9.46
C LEU A 508 -8.78 -8.66 -8.72
N PRO A 509 -8.76 -10.00 -8.91
CA PRO A 509 -9.84 -10.85 -8.44
C PRO A 509 -9.78 -11.00 -6.93
N ALA A 510 -10.93 -10.84 -6.25
CA ALA A 510 -11.10 -11.04 -4.80
C ALA A 510 -10.89 -12.51 -4.32
N LYS A 511 -10.27 -13.34 -5.16
CA LYS A 511 -9.80 -14.68 -4.83
C LYS A 511 -8.53 -14.65 -3.98
N SER A 512 -8.10 -13.52 -3.41
CA SER A 512 -6.90 -13.40 -2.55
C SER A 512 -6.89 -14.43 -1.41
N PHE A 513 -8.05 -14.73 -0.80
CA PHE A 513 -8.17 -15.83 0.17
C PHE A 513 -7.88 -17.22 -0.41
N LYS A 514 -8.35 -17.55 -1.62
CA LYS A 514 -8.04 -18.82 -2.29
C LYS A 514 -6.64 -18.86 -2.89
N ALA A 515 -6.10 -17.69 -3.22
CA ALA A 515 -4.69 -17.52 -3.54
C ALA A 515 -3.83 -17.70 -2.29
N SER A 516 -4.32 -17.35 -1.09
CA SER A 516 -3.64 -17.62 0.17
C SER A 516 -3.44 -19.12 0.40
N ASP A 517 -4.44 -19.97 0.12
CA ASP A 517 -4.27 -21.42 0.22
C ASP A 517 -3.25 -21.98 -0.80
N LYS A 518 -3.28 -21.50 -2.05
CA LYS A 518 -2.29 -21.91 -3.08
C LYS A 518 -0.89 -21.35 -2.85
N TYR A 519 -0.79 -20.12 -2.38
CA TYR A 519 0.48 -19.45 -2.05
C TYR A 519 1.09 -20.06 -0.79
N LYS A 520 0.25 -20.44 0.19
CA LYS A 520 0.66 -21.28 1.32
C LYS A 520 1.21 -22.62 0.83
N GLN A 521 0.54 -23.33 -0.07
CA GLN A 521 1.07 -24.58 -0.65
C GLN A 521 2.41 -24.36 -1.38
N TYR A 522 2.53 -23.29 -2.17
CA TYR A 522 3.78 -22.92 -2.85
C TYR A 522 4.91 -22.57 -1.86
N GLN A 523 4.62 -21.81 -0.80
CA GLN A 523 5.58 -21.41 0.21
C GLN A 523 6.00 -22.61 1.08
N GLU A 524 5.04 -23.44 1.53
CA GLU A 524 5.32 -24.72 2.19
C GLU A 524 6.13 -25.69 1.32
N GLN A 525 6.02 -25.61 -0.01
CA GLN A 525 6.82 -26.39 -0.93
C GLN A 525 8.24 -25.80 -1.07
N LYS A 526 8.36 -24.49 -1.28
CA LYS A 526 9.62 -23.74 -1.37
C LYS A 526 10.47 -23.84 -0.10
N ASP A 527 9.84 -23.88 1.07
CA ASP A 527 10.53 -24.02 2.35
C ASP A 527 10.96 -25.48 2.62
N LYS A 528 10.19 -26.48 2.15
CA LYS A 528 10.64 -27.89 2.09
C LYS A 528 11.81 -28.09 1.13
N GLU A 529 11.77 -27.46 -0.05
CA GLU A 529 12.87 -27.48 -1.04
C GLU A 529 14.16 -26.84 -0.48
N LYS A 530 14.04 -25.88 0.45
CA LYS A 530 15.16 -25.31 1.21
C LYS A 530 15.58 -26.10 2.45
N GLY A 531 14.91 -27.21 2.78
CA GLY A 531 15.19 -28.00 3.98
C GLY A 531 14.86 -27.28 5.29
N ALA A 532 14.09 -26.19 5.26
CA ALA A 532 13.70 -25.46 6.46
C ALA A 532 12.64 -26.26 7.22
N ALA A 533 12.86 -26.50 8.51
CA ALA A 533 11.80 -26.97 9.39
C ALA A 533 10.69 -25.90 9.45
N PRO A 534 9.40 -26.29 9.43
CA PRO A 534 8.32 -25.32 9.56
C PRO A 534 8.46 -24.60 10.92
N PRO A 535 8.43 -23.26 10.97
CA PRO A 535 8.60 -22.53 12.21
C PRO A 535 7.42 -22.81 13.14
N ASP A 536 7.71 -23.33 14.34
CA ASP A 536 6.71 -23.67 15.38
C ASP A 536 6.02 -22.41 15.97
N THR A 537 6.45 -21.22 15.56
CA THR A 537 5.78 -19.93 15.81
C THR A 537 4.67 -19.71 14.79
N GLY A 538 3.42 -19.98 15.19
CA GLY A 538 2.22 -19.97 14.34
C GLY A 538 1.74 -18.62 13.78
N PHE A 539 2.63 -17.81 13.20
CA PHE A 539 2.29 -16.58 12.48
C PHE A 539 1.69 -16.88 11.11
N ARG A 540 0.39 -17.19 11.11
CA ARG A 540 -0.43 -17.40 9.92
C ARG A 540 -0.80 -16.06 9.28
N TYR A 541 0.11 -15.49 8.49
CA TYR A 541 -0.09 -14.22 7.79
C TYR A 541 -1.26 -14.26 6.79
N ASP A 542 -2.10 -13.24 6.79
CA ASP A 542 -3.08 -12.99 5.73
C ASP A 542 -2.36 -12.54 4.45
N TYR A 543 -2.91 -12.88 3.28
CA TYR A 543 -2.28 -12.63 1.97
C TYR A 543 -1.77 -11.19 1.81
N MET A 544 -2.55 -10.18 2.22
CA MET A 544 -2.14 -8.77 2.09
C MET A 544 -1.13 -8.31 3.14
N ASP A 545 -1.01 -8.96 4.30
CA ASP A 545 0.12 -8.70 5.18
C ASP A 545 1.42 -9.18 4.52
N SER A 546 1.44 -10.37 3.92
CA SER A 546 2.61 -10.87 3.17
C SER A 546 3.00 -9.94 2.02
N ILE A 547 2.04 -9.37 1.30
CA ILE A 547 2.28 -8.36 0.25
C ILE A 547 2.86 -7.06 0.83
N ILE A 548 2.39 -6.61 2.00
CA ILE A 548 2.95 -5.44 2.68
C ILE A 548 4.38 -5.73 3.16
N TYR A 549 4.66 -6.91 3.74
CA TYR A 549 6.01 -7.32 4.14
C TYR A 549 6.98 -7.35 2.94
N GLU A 550 6.59 -7.95 1.81
CA GLU A 550 7.40 -7.94 0.58
C GLU A 550 7.64 -6.51 0.06
N ALA A 551 6.66 -5.60 0.16
CA ALA A 551 6.84 -4.19 -0.18
C ALA A 551 7.90 -3.49 0.67
N GLY A 552 8.03 -3.86 1.95
CA GLY A 552 9.10 -3.41 2.83
C GLY A 552 10.48 -3.95 2.47
N GLU A 553 10.56 -5.20 1.96
CA GLU A 553 11.80 -5.76 1.41
C GLU A 553 12.17 -5.10 0.07
N LEU A 554 11.20 -4.86 -0.81
CA LEU A 554 11.41 -4.11 -2.06
C LEU A 554 11.89 -2.68 -1.80
N TRP A 555 11.34 -2.00 -0.80
CA TRP A 555 11.80 -0.69 -0.34
C TRP A 555 13.28 -0.72 0.06
N ARG A 556 13.67 -1.66 0.95
CA ARG A 556 15.07 -1.81 1.38
C ARG A 556 16.00 -2.24 0.24
N LYS A 557 15.56 -3.12 -0.66
CA LYS A 557 16.29 -3.56 -1.87
C LYS A 557 16.51 -2.41 -2.86
N TRP A 558 15.56 -1.49 -3.00
CA TRP A 558 15.74 -0.27 -3.79
C TRP A 558 16.70 0.71 -3.11
N LEU A 559 16.46 1.02 -1.83
CA LEU A 559 17.27 1.96 -1.06
C LEU A 559 18.76 1.55 -1.02
N TRP A 560 19.05 0.27 -0.78
CA TRP A 560 20.41 -0.27 -0.85
C TRP A 560 21.06 0.03 -2.20
N ARG A 561 20.35 -0.22 -3.31
CA ARG A 561 20.91 -0.02 -4.66
C ARG A 561 21.25 1.44 -4.91
N GLU A 562 20.38 2.38 -4.53
CA GLU A 562 20.63 3.82 -4.67
C GLU A 562 21.76 4.32 -3.75
N GLN A 563 22.00 3.66 -2.62
CA GLN A 563 23.13 3.94 -1.73
C GLN A 563 24.45 3.34 -2.24
N THR A 564 24.41 2.40 -3.18
CA THR A 564 25.60 1.73 -3.75
C THR A 564 25.86 2.01 -5.24
N SER A 565 25.22 3.04 -5.82
CA SER A 565 25.30 3.42 -7.25
C SER A 565 25.83 4.83 -7.48
#